data_AF-A0A7C5B389-F1
#
_entry.id   AF-A0A7C5B389-F1
#
_cell.length_a   1.000
_cell.length_b   1.000
_cell.length_c   1.000
_cell.angle_alpha   90.00
_cell.angle_beta   90.00
_cell.angle_gamma   90.00
#
_symmetry.space_group_name_H-M   'P 1'
#
loop_
_entity.id
_entity.type
_entity.pdbx_description
1 polymer ?
#
loop_
_entity_poly.entity_id
_entity_poly.type
_entity_poly.pdbx_seq_one_letter_code
_entity_poly.pdbx_strand_id
1 'polypeptide(L)'
;MNDQELHRVVQYVTASTSYARDTVSDILHTGLGELSALAAHSTRSFEREALLEYVSQWTIKRTGQPEPLVREVLGCAGRWLDEVYDEWMARPPEGSGESRDGDEGAEPVP
;
A
#
# COMPACT_ATOMS: atom_id res chain seq x y z
N MET A 1 -5.71 -5.85 1.92
CA MET A 1 -5.53 -5.33 0.55
C MET A 1 -6.75 -5.71 -0.26
N ASN A 2 -7.34 -4.76 -0.99
CA ASN A 2 -8.43 -5.03 -1.93
C ASN A 2 -7.91 -5.11 -3.38
N ASP A 3 -8.78 -5.55 -4.31
CA ASP A 3 -8.42 -5.70 -5.72
C ASP A 3 -8.05 -4.38 -6.41
N GLN A 4 -8.62 -3.26 -5.95
CA GLN A 4 -8.34 -1.94 -6.50
C GLN A 4 -6.92 -1.48 -6.16
N GLU A 5 -6.50 -1.65 -4.89
CA GLU A 5 -5.14 -1.38 -4.43
C GLU A 5 -4.13 -2.25 -5.20
N LEU A 6 -4.47 -3.52 -5.40
CA LEU A 6 -3.63 -4.46 -6.13
C LEU A 6 -3.47 -4.06 -7.60
N HIS A 7 -4.54 -3.60 -8.24
CA HIS A 7 -4.46 -3.08 -9.60
C HIS A 7 -3.57 -1.82 -9.68
N ARG A 8 -3.70 -0.90 -8.71
CA ARG A 8 -2.90 0.34 -8.66
C ARG A 8 -1.41 0.05 -8.48
N VAL A 9 -1.04 -0.85 -7.57
CA VAL A 9 0.39 -1.21 -7.38
C VAL A 9 0.96 -1.95 -8.59
N VAL A 10 0.19 -2.81 -9.26
CA VAL A 10 0.62 -3.44 -10.52
C VAL A 10 0.92 -2.39 -11.59
N GLN A 11 0.03 -1.39 -11.75
CA GLN A 11 0.26 -0.29 -12.68
C GLN A 11 1.50 0.52 -12.32
N TYR A 12 1.65 0.90 -11.05
CA TYR A 12 2.81 1.63 -10.54
C TYR A 12 4.11 0.88 -10.84
N VAL A 13 4.22 -0.38 -10.41
CA VAL A 13 5.45 -1.16 -10.57
C VAL A 13 5.75 -1.45 -12.04
N THR A 14 4.73 -1.69 -12.86
CA THR A 14 4.92 -1.85 -14.31
C THR A 14 5.41 -0.56 -14.96
N ALA A 15 4.98 0.62 -14.49
CA ALA A 15 5.49 1.91 -14.97
C ALA A 15 6.90 2.22 -14.43
N SER A 16 7.26 1.70 -13.26
CA SER A 16 8.57 1.90 -12.63
C SER A 16 9.64 0.87 -13.01
N THR A 17 9.28 -0.15 -13.78
CA THR A 17 10.19 -1.24 -14.19
C THR A 17 10.01 -1.57 -15.67
N SER A 18 10.94 -2.32 -16.26
CA SER A 18 10.84 -2.78 -17.65
C SER A 18 10.16 -4.16 -17.78
N TYR A 19 9.58 -4.69 -16.70
CA TYR A 19 9.00 -6.03 -16.68
C TYR A 19 7.59 -6.08 -17.28
N ALA A 20 7.23 -7.22 -17.86
CA ALA A 20 5.89 -7.42 -18.39
C ALA A 20 4.84 -7.36 -17.28
N ARG A 21 3.70 -6.72 -17.58
CA ARG A 21 2.59 -6.55 -16.63
C ARG A 21 2.14 -7.87 -16.02
N ASP A 22 2.04 -8.93 -16.81
CA ASP A 22 1.57 -10.23 -16.31
C ASP A 22 2.55 -10.83 -15.30
N THR A 23 3.86 -10.71 -15.55
CA THR A 23 4.91 -11.12 -14.60
C THR A 23 4.86 -10.31 -13.31
N VAL A 24 4.73 -8.98 -13.42
CA VAL A 24 4.58 -8.10 -12.26
C VAL A 24 3.33 -8.46 -11.48
N SER A 25 2.20 -8.69 -12.17
CA SER A 25 0.93 -9.07 -11.58
C SER A 25 1.05 -10.38 -10.79
N ASP A 26 1.62 -11.43 -11.38
CA ASP A 26 1.79 -12.73 -10.72
C ASP A 26 2.62 -12.62 -9.42
N ILE A 27 3.73 -11.87 -9.48
CA ILE A 27 4.60 -11.63 -8.32
C ILE A 27 3.87 -10.84 -7.24
N LEU A 28 3.17 -9.77 -7.59
CA LEU A 28 2.50 -8.92 -6.61
C LEU A 28 1.29 -9.61 -5.98
N HIS A 29 0.48 -10.31 -6.76
CA HIS A 29 -0.62 -11.12 -6.23
C HIS A 29 -0.10 -12.16 -5.23
N THR A 30 1.00 -12.84 -5.56
CA THR A 30 1.59 -13.86 -4.69
C THR A 30 2.21 -13.26 -3.43
N GLY A 31 3.11 -12.30 -3.59
CA GLY A 31 3.89 -11.76 -2.47
C GLY A 31 3.07 -10.87 -1.54
N LEU A 32 2.23 -9.99 -2.09
CA LEU A 32 1.38 -9.13 -1.27
C LEU A 32 0.18 -9.88 -0.68
N GLY A 33 -0.26 -10.96 -1.34
CA GLY A 33 -1.22 -11.91 -0.78
C GLY A 33 -0.67 -12.57 0.48
N GLU A 34 0.57 -13.06 0.43
CA GLU A 34 1.26 -13.61 1.61
C GLU A 34 1.44 -12.58 2.72
N LEU A 35 1.87 -11.36 2.37
CA LEU A 35 2.00 -10.27 3.33
C LEU A 35 0.66 -9.96 4.03
N SER A 36 -0.44 -9.95 3.27
CA SER A 36 -1.78 -9.73 3.81
C SER A 36 -2.21 -10.88 4.74
N ALA A 37 -1.88 -12.12 4.39
CA ALA A 37 -2.15 -13.29 5.23
C ALA A 37 -1.34 -13.25 6.54
N LEU A 38 -0.05 -12.89 6.46
CA LEU A 38 0.80 -12.69 7.64
C LEU A 38 0.22 -11.61 8.56
N ALA A 39 -0.19 -10.46 8.02
CA ALA A 39 -0.77 -9.37 8.80
C ALA A 39 -2.10 -9.78 9.47
N ALA A 40 -2.91 -10.63 8.83
CA ALA A 40 -4.18 -11.10 9.38
C ALA A 40 -4.01 -12.16 10.50
N HIS A 41 -2.91 -12.92 10.49
CA HIS A 41 -2.74 -14.09 11.36
C HIS A 41 -1.59 -13.97 12.37
N SER A 42 -0.70 -12.98 12.24
CA SER A 42 0.43 -12.78 13.14
C SER A 42 0.21 -11.57 14.05
N THR A 43 0.55 -11.71 15.34
CA THR A 43 0.67 -10.59 16.29
C THR A 43 2.12 -10.12 16.48
N ARG A 44 3.07 -10.73 15.77
CA ARG A 44 4.49 -10.36 15.82
C ARG A 44 4.78 -9.17 14.93
N SER A 45 5.63 -8.27 15.43
CA SER A 45 6.34 -7.30 14.60
C SER A 45 7.51 -7.99 13.91
N PHE A 46 7.80 -7.55 12.68
CA PHE A 46 8.93 -8.02 11.90
C PHE A 46 9.78 -6.81 11.49
N GLU A 47 11.09 -6.98 11.48
CA GLU A 47 11.97 -6.04 10.81
C GLU A 47 11.71 -6.07 9.30
N ARG A 48 11.75 -4.90 8.66
CA ARG A 48 11.44 -4.75 7.24
C ARG A 48 12.27 -5.67 6.35
N GLU A 49 13.56 -5.80 6.66
CA GLU A 49 14.49 -6.64 5.89
C GLU A 49 14.14 -8.12 5.99
N ALA A 50 13.87 -8.61 7.20
CA ALA A 50 13.46 -9.99 7.44
C ALA A 50 12.12 -10.31 6.77
N LEU A 51 11.18 -9.37 6.80
CA LEU A 51 9.88 -9.53 6.14
C LEU A 51 10.02 -9.57 4.62
N LEU A 52 10.81 -8.66 4.05
CA LEU A 52 11.07 -8.63 2.61
C LEU A 52 11.80 -9.89 2.15
N GLU A 53 12.78 -10.36 2.92
CA GLU A 53 13.47 -11.62 2.64
C GLU A 53 12.50 -12.80 2.63
N TYR A 54 11.68 -12.94 3.68
CA TYR A 54 10.67 -13.99 3.77
C TYR A 54 9.71 -13.97 2.58
N VAL A 55 9.09 -12.83 2.30
CA VAL A 55 8.10 -12.70 1.21
C VAL A 55 8.75 -12.92 -0.15
N SER A 56 10.01 -12.49 -0.34
CA SER A 56 10.75 -12.76 -1.58
C SER A 56 10.96 -14.26 -1.78
N GLN A 57 11.44 -14.98 -0.75
CA GLN A 57 11.64 -16.42 -0.82
C GLN A 57 10.32 -17.18 -1.05
N TRP A 58 9.25 -16.76 -0.38
CA TRP A 58 7.92 -17.32 -0.59
C TRP A 58 7.46 -17.15 -2.04
N THR A 59 7.61 -15.94 -2.58
CA THR A 59 7.17 -15.60 -3.93
C THR A 59 7.97 -16.34 -4.99
N ILE A 60 9.30 -16.42 -4.84
CA ILE A 60 10.18 -17.21 -5.73
C ILE A 60 9.72 -18.67 -5.78
N LYS A 61 9.42 -19.28 -4.62
CA LYS A 61 8.97 -20.69 -4.56
C LYS A 61 7.63 -20.93 -5.25
N ARG A 62 6.77 -19.91 -5.32
CA ARG A 62 5.41 -20.02 -5.87
C ARG A 62 5.33 -19.69 -7.36
N THR A 63 6.11 -18.71 -7.82
CA THR A 63 6.07 -18.21 -9.21
C THR A 63 7.19 -18.79 -10.07
N GLY A 64 8.27 -19.30 -9.46
CA GLY A 64 9.47 -19.76 -10.18
C GLY A 64 10.30 -18.62 -10.80
N GLN A 65 9.98 -17.36 -10.50
CA GLN A 65 10.68 -16.20 -11.03
C GLN A 65 12.06 -16.03 -10.37
N PRO A 66 13.05 -15.45 -11.08
CA PRO A 66 14.41 -15.32 -10.54
C PRO A 66 14.46 -14.30 -9.40
N GLU A 67 15.35 -14.55 -8.42
CA GLU A 67 15.45 -13.72 -7.21
C GLU A 67 15.62 -12.21 -7.48
N PRO A 68 16.53 -11.76 -8.37
CA PRO A 68 16.71 -10.33 -8.59
C PRO A 68 15.44 -9.62 -9.04
N LEU A 69 14.67 -10.28 -9.93
CA LEU A 69 13.42 -9.77 -10.46
C LEU A 69 12.35 -9.67 -9.35
N VAL A 70 12.20 -10.74 -8.56
CA VAL A 70 11.22 -10.76 -7.45
C VAL A 70 11.54 -9.69 -6.41
N ARG A 71 12.81 -9.56 -6.01
CA ARG A 71 13.22 -8.57 -5.00
C ARG A 71 13.05 -7.14 -5.49
N GLU A 72 13.33 -6.88 -6.76
CA GLU A 72 13.12 -5.56 -7.35
C GLU A 72 11.63 -5.19 -7.39
N VAL A 73 10.78 -6.09 -7.89
CA VAL A 73 9.32 -5.89 -7.97
C VAL A 73 8.70 -5.68 -6.59
N LEU A 74 9.02 -6.53 -5.61
CA LEU A 74 8.54 -6.39 -4.24
C LEU A 74 9.12 -5.15 -3.54
N GLY A 75 10.36 -4.78 -3.84
CA GLY A 75 10.97 -3.55 -3.35
C GLY A 75 10.28 -2.29 -3.87
N CYS A 76 9.91 -2.26 -5.16
CA CYS A 76 9.09 -1.19 -5.74
C CYS A 76 7.70 -1.12 -5.10
N ALA A 77 7.03 -2.26 -4.94
CA ALA A 77 5.73 -2.31 -4.28
C ALA A 77 5.79 -1.86 -2.82
N GLY A 78 6.88 -2.19 -2.11
CA GLY A 78 7.11 -1.73 -0.75
C GLY A 78 7.15 -0.19 -0.65
N ARG A 79 7.86 0.47 -1.56
CA ARG A 79 7.89 1.95 -1.61
C ARG A 79 6.52 2.55 -1.90
N TRP A 80 5.77 1.95 -2.81
CA TRP A 80 4.40 2.39 -3.09
C TRP A 80 3.48 2.23 -1.86
N LEU A 81 3.63 1.14 -1.09
CA LEU A 81 2.88 0.95 0.15
C LEU A 81 3.26 2.01 1.21
N ASP A 82 4.55 2.33 1.32
CA ASP A 82 5.03 3.38 2.21
C ASP A 82 4.40 4.75 1.82
N GLU A 83 4.36 5.09 0.52
CA GLU A 83 3.71 6.31 0.00
C GLU A 83 2.19 6.35 0.31
N VAL A 84 1.47 5.26 0.04
CA VAL A 84 0.02 5.19 0.30
C VAL A 84 -0.30 5.30 1.79
N TYR A 85 0.53 4.70 2.65
CA TYR A 85 0.39 4.82 4.09
C TYR A 85 0.56 6.27 4.54
N ASP A 86 1.60 6.96 4.06
CA ASP A 86 1.83 8.37 4.37
C ASP A 86 0.67 9.26 3.88
N GLU A 87 0.12 9.01 2.69
CA GLU A 87 -1.08 9.70 2.18
C GLU A 87 -2.31 9.50 3.08
N TRP A 88 -2.48 8.30 3.63
CA TRP A 88 -3.59 8.01 4.55
C TRP A 88 -3.41 8.71 5.90
N MET A 89 -2.18 8.75 6.41
CA MET A 89 -1.85 9.43 7.66
C MET A 89 -1.91 10.96 7.54
N ALA A 90 -1.62 11.51 6.36
CA ALA A 90 -1.67 12.93 6.08
C ALA A 90 -3.10 13.48 5.87
N ARG A 91 -4.10 12.61 5.68
CA ARG A 91 -5.48 13.04 5.46
C ARG A 91 -6.11 13.51 6.78
N PRO A 92 -6.51 14.78 6.93
CA PRO A 92 -7.27 15.20 8.11
C PRO A 92 -8.59 14.42 8.17
N PRO A 93 -9.14 14.16 9.37
CA PRO A 93 -10.44 13.52 9.49
C PRO A 93 -11.48 14.37 8.76
N GLU A 94 -12.06 13.83 7.69
CA GLU A 94 -13.17 14.47 6.99
C GLU A 94 -14.38 14.47 7.93
N GLY A 95 -14.56 15.56 8.68
CA GLY A 95 -15.59 15.63 9.71
C GLY A 95 -15.69 16.92 10.52
N SER A 96 -14.87 17.94 10.29
CA SER A 96 -15.13 19.28 10.86
C SER A 96 -15.86 20.13 9.83
N GLY A 97 -17.10 19.74 9.53
CA GLY A 97 -18.08 20.67 8.99
C GLY A 97 -18.44 21.66 10.09
N GLU A 98 -17.63 22.69 10.28
CA GLU A 98 -18.01 23.83 11.09
C GLU A 98 -19.01 24.64 10.28
N SER A 99 -20.29 24.48 10.64
CA SER A 99 -21.40 25.32 10.20
C SER A 99 -20.98 26.77 10.36
N ARG A 100 -20.66 27.43 9.25
CA ARG A 100 -20.49 28.88 9.20
C ARG A 100 -21.88 29.52 9.18
N ASP A 101 -22.60 29.41 10.30
CA ASP A 101 -23.67 30.36 10.59
C ASP A 101 -23.00 31.67 10.96
N GLY A 102 -22.84 32.52 9.95
CA GLY A 102 -22.58 33.93 10.16
C GLY A 102 -23.85 34.58 10.66
N ASP A 103 -23.93 34.84 11.96
CA ASP A 103 -24.84 35.84 12.52
C ASP A 103 -24.00 36.86 13.29
N GLU A 104 -23.50 37.86 12.56
CA GLU A 104 -23.01 39.11 13.12
C GLU A 104 -24.14 40.16 13.03
N GLY A 105 -24.78 40.42 14.18
CA GLY A 105 -25.10 41.79 14.61
C GLY A 105 -26.48 42.38 14.30
N ALA A 106 -27.29 42.56 15.34
CA ALA A 106 -28.10 43.77 15.53
C ALA A 106 -28.39 44.02 17.04
N GLU A 107 -28.15 45.24 17.50
CA GLU A 107 -28.18 45.73 18.89
C GLU A 107 -29.54 45.60 19.63
N PRO A 108 -29.55 45.57 20.98
CA PRO A 108 -30.74 45.89 21.76
C PRO A 108 -30.81 47.39 22.05
N VAL A 109 -31.88 48.06 21.64
CA VAL A 109 -32.24 49.41 22.12
C VAL A 109 -33.58 49.34 22.87
N PRO A 110 -33.69 49.90 24.09
CA PRO A 110 -34.93 49.97 24.87
C PRO A 110 -35.95 50.98 24.32
#